data_AF-A0A7Y9PJH2-F1
#
_entry.id   AF-A0A7Y9PJH2-F1
#
_cell.length_a   1.000
_cell.length_b   1.000
_cell.length_c   1.000
_cell.angle_alpha   90.00
_cell.angle_beta   90.00
_cell.angle_gamma   90.00
#
_symmetry.space_group_name_H-M   'P 1'
#
loop_
_entity.id
_entity.type
_entity.pdbx_description
1 polymer ?
#
loop_
_entity_poly.entity_id
_entity_poly.type
_entity_poly.pdbx_seq_one_letter_code
_entity_poly.pdbx_strand_id
1 'polypeptide(L)'
;MIRSGGCLLAAVWCLAGALAAQSTPPSPAEQQISFKFDHSVPGVSVPRYTIQMRGDGTGSYHAEAIGAQSPDVQTFERPLVFSSSAMKNAFEAVHFIRSSSEPCASKAKNIADTGTKTLAYRDAEGEGACTFNFSENKGAVQLTDLFQGIELTLEEGRALAFKHRFDRLGLDAEMEALVTAVADGRALELGNIAPTLRSIAGDTELIQRVRLRAGKLLDQAQAAP
;
A
#
# COMPACT_ATOMS: atom_id res chain seq x y z
N MET A 1 55.17 76.69 19.44
CA MET A 1 55.04 76.06 20.77
C MET A 1 53.98 74.96 20.66
N ILE A 2 54.34 73.72 21.06
CA ILE A 2 53.46 72.59 21.45
C ILE A 2 52.62 71.96 20.32
N ARG A 3 53.01 70.82 19.71
CA ARG A 3 52.94 69.37 20.10
C ARG A 3 51.59 68.67 19.82
N SER A 4 51.72 67.43 19.30
CA SER A 4 50.76 66.30 19.36
C SER A 4 49.68 66.31 18.27
N GLY A 5 49.38 65.25 17.51
CA GLY A 5 49.53 63.82 17.71
C GLY A 5 48.14 63.19 17.46
N GLY A 6 47.90 62.59 16.30
CA GLY A 6 46.58 62.16 15.86
C GLY A 6 46.55 60.69 15.43
N CYS A 7 45.73 59.91 16.15
CA CYS A 7 45.55 58.45 16.07
C CYS A 7 45.15 57.94 14.66
N LEU A 8 45.77 56.83 14.25
CA LEU A 8 45.24 55.92 13.24
C LEU A 8 44.16 55.04 13.87
N LEU A 9 42.92 55.16 13.40
CA LEU A 9 41.83 54.22 13.69
C LEU A 9 41.74 53.21 12.53
N ALA A 10 42.05 51.95 12.81
CA ALA A 10 41.82 50.83 11.90
C ALA A 10 40.39 50.33 12.08
N ALA A 11 39.57 50.40 11.01
CA ALA A 11 38.23 49.84 10.98
C ALA A 11 38.29 48.36 10.62
N VAL A 12 37.95 47.49 11.59
CA VAL A 12 37.80 46.04 11.38
C VAL A 12 36.37 45.78 10.90
N TRP A 13 36.23 45.33 9.66
CA TRP A 13 34.97 44.87 9.09
C TRP A 13 34.71 43.42 9.52
N CYS A 14 33.73 43.22 10.41
CA CYS A 14 33.16 41.88 10.66
C CYS A 14 32.15 41.55 9.56
N LEU A 15 32.52 40.66 8.63
CA LEU A 15 31.56 39.98 7.76
C LEU A 15 30.79 38.94 8.59
N ALA A 16 29.55 39.27 8.97
CA ALA A 16 28.58 38.29 9.45
C ALA A 16 28.05 37.51 8.25
N GLY A 17 28.56 36.30 8.04
CA GLY A 17 28.01 35.36 7.06
C GLY A 17 26.68 34.80 7.56
N ALA A 18 25.58 35.12 6.88
CA ALA A 18 24.29 34.47 7.10
C ALA A 18 24.38 33.01 6.65
N LEU A 19 24.37 32.07 7.61
CA LEU A 19 24.08 30.66 7.29
C LEU A 19 22.62 30.57 6.85
N ALA A 20 22.41 30.40 5.53
CA ALA A 20 21.14 29.92 5.04
C ALA A 20 20.97 28.47 5.53
N ALA A 21 19.95 28.24 6.36
CA ALA A 21 19.52 26.89 6.72
C ALA A 21 19.05 26.20 5.43
N GLN A 22 19.84 25.26 4.94
CA GLN A 22 19.41 24.39 3.85
C GLN A 22 18.36 23.44 4.43
N SER A 23 17.09 23.66 4.09
CA SER A 23 16.03 22.70 4.35
C SER A 23 16.33 21.45 3.54
N THR A 24 16.77 20.39 4.21
CA THR A 24 16.95 19.07 3.61
C THR A 24 15.62 18.65 2.99
N PRO A 25 15.55 18.26 1.70
CA PRO A 25 14.32 17.71 1.17
C PRO A 25 13.93 16.47 2.00
N PRO A 26 12.64 16.31 2.33
CA PRO A 26 12.18 15.18 3.13
C PRO A 26 12.59 13.87 2.46
N SER A 27 13.03 12.92 3.27
CA SER A 27 13.46 11.61 2.77
C SER A 27 12.26 10.90 2.14
N PRO A 28 12.40 10.15 1.03
CA PRO A 28 11.32 9.33 0.50
C PRO A 28 10.69 8.38 1.53
N ALA A 29 11.46 7.98 2.55
CA ALA A 29 10.99 7.17 3.67
C ALA A 29 10.00 7.89 4.62
N GLU A 30 9.92 9.22 4.58
CA GLU A 30 8.97 10.03 5.37
C GLU A 30 7.61 10.16 4.69
N GLN A 31 7.53 9.90 3.38
CA GLN A 31 6.27 9.83 2.65
C GLN A 31 5.58 8.50 2.94
N GLN A 32 4.31 8.55 3.32
CA GLN A 32 3.56 7.37 3.69
C GLN A 32 2.07 7.53 3.38
N ILE A 33 1.46 6.45 2.90
CA ILE A 33 0.02 6.26 2.84
C ILE A 33 -0.32 5.03 3.69
N SER A 34 -1.38 5.13 4.48
CA SER A 34 -1.93 4.03 5.28
C SER A 34 -3.40 3.87 4.96
N PHE A 35 -3.80 2.63 4.69
CA PHE A 35 -5.19 2.24 4.50
C PHE A 35 -5.55 1.21 5.56
N LYS A 36 -6.52 1.56 6.41
CA LYS A 36 -7.11 0.64 7.38
C LYS A 36 -8.52 0.28 6.94
N PHE A 37 -8.84 -1.00 7.01
CA PHE A 37 -10.17 -1.54 6.78
C PHE A 37 -10.68 -2.24 8.05
N ASP A 38 -11.94 -2.01 8.38
CA ASP A 38 -12.67 -2.74 9.42
C ASP A 38 -14.08 -3.05 8.93
N HIS A 39 -14.38 -4.33 8.77
CA HIS A 39 -15.70 -4.82 8.44
C HIS A 39 -16.01 -6.08 9.25
N SER A 40 -16.54 -5.86 10.45
CA SER A 40 -16.82 -6.92 11.42
C SER A 40 -18.15 -7.66 11.14
N VAL A 41 -18.51 -7.89 9.87
CA VAL A 41 -19.71 -8.68 9.50
C VAL A 41 -19.38 -10.17 9.36
N PRO A 42 -20.32 -11.08 9.67
CA PRO A 42 -20.12 -12.52 9.51
C PRO A 42 -19.77 -12.89 8.07
N GLY A 43 -18.81 -13.80 7.90
CA GLY A 43 -18.43 -14.37 6.60
C GLY A 43 -17.26 -13.69 5.89
N VAL A 44 -16.69 -12.61 6.44
CA VAL A 44 -15.46 -11.99 5.93
C VAL A 44 -14.24 -12.72 6.52
N SER A 45 -13.36 -13.25 5.67
CA SER A 45 -12.15 -13.98 6.11
C SER A 45 -11.12 -13.08 6.79
N VAL A 46 -11.01 -11.83 6.37
CA VAL A 46 -10.14 -10.80 6.96
C VAL A 46 -10.97 -9.57 7.33
N PRO A 47 -11.65 -9.59 8.49
CA PRO A 47 -12.49 -8.47 8.91
C PRO A 47 -11.69 -7.20 9.19
N ARG A 48 -10.39 -7.29 9.52
CA ARG A 48 -9.56 -6.10 9.78
C ARG A 48 -8.19 -6.25 9.18
N TYR A 49 -7.73 -5.18 8.52
CA TYR A 49 -6.36 -5.10 8.07
C TYR A 49 -5.89 -3.65 7.92
N THR A 50 -4.57 -3.49 7.83
CA THR A 50 -3.90 -2.24 7.51
C THR A 50 -2.82 -2.51 6.47
N ILE A 51 -2.82 -1.73 5.39
CA ILE A 51 -1.73 -1.66 4.42
C ILE A 51 -1.03 -0.31 4.58
N GLN A 52 0.28 -0.35 4.81
CA GLN A 52 1.15 0.82 4.81
C GLN A 52 2.01 0.80 3.54
N MET A 53 2.01 1.91 2.82
CA MET A 53 2.86 2.19 1.67
C MET A 53 3.80 3.34 2.01
N ARG A 54 5.09 3.17 1.80
CA ARG A 54 6.13 4.21 1.99
C ARG A 54 6.65 4.69 0.65
N GLY A 55 7.10 5.94 0.59
CA GLY A 55 7.59 6.60 -0.63
C GLY A 55 8.80 5.93 -1.32
N ASP A 56 9.46 4.99 -0.65
CA ASP A 56 10.54 4.17 -1.20
C ASP A 56 10.07 2.90 -1.93
N GLY A 57 8.75 2.67 -2.01
CA GLY A 57 8.16 1.49 -2.64
C GLY A 57 8.02 0.29 -1.70
N THR A 58 8.40 0.42 -0.43
CA THR A 58 8.22 -0.63 0.58
C THR A 58 6.96 -0.41 1.40
N GLY A 59 6.51 -1.46 2.07
CA GLY A 59 5.34 -1.40 2.93
C GLY A 59 5.22 -2.52 3.92
N SER A 60 4.09 -2.54 4.60
CA SER A 60 3.67 -3.64 5.44
C SER A 60 2.18 -3.89 5.29
N TYR A 61 1.80 -5.14 5.46
CA TYR A 61 0.43 -5.58 5.61
C TYR A 61 0.29 -6.22 6.98
N HIS A 62 -0.67 -5.73 7.76
CA HIS A 62 -1.06 -6.30 9.04
C HIS A 62 -2.53 -6.67 8.97
N ALA A 63 -2.88 -7.91 9.32
CA ALA A 63 -4.23 -8.42 9.20
C ALA A 63 -4.65 -9.30 10.37
N GLU A 64 -5.94 -9.22 10.70
CA GLU A 64 -6.65 -10.12 11.58
C GLU A 64 -7.58 -10.98 10.71
N ALA A 65 -7.25 -12.26 10.56
CA ALA A 65 -8.10 -13.22 9.85
C ALA A 65 -8.84 -14.14 10.81
N ILE A 66 -10.06 -14.53 10.43
CA ILE A 66 -10.80 -15.59 11.09
C ILE A 66 -10.48 -16.90 10.38
N GLY A 67 -10.04 -17.91 11.13
CA GLY A 67 -9.71 -19.22 10.57
C GLY A 67 -10.93 -19.89 9.94
N ALA A 68 -10.77 -20.51 8.77
CA ALA A 68 -11.86 -21.27 8.14
C ALA A 68 -12.35 -22.47 8.98
N GLN A 69 -11.53 -22.95 9.91
CA GLN A 69 -11.77 -24.14 10.74
C GLN A 69 -11.78 -23.86 12.25
N SER A 70 -11.49 -22.61 12.66
CA SER A 70 -11.51 -22.19 14.07
C SER A 70 -12.04 -20.76 14.16
N PRO A 71 -12.89 -20.44 15.16
CA PRO A 71 -13.30 -19.06 15.44
C PRO A 71 -12.15 -18.17 15.94
N ASP A 72 -10.95 -18.72 16.14
CA ASP A 72 -9.79 -17.96 16.59
C ASP A 72 -9.32 -16.93 15.55
N VAL A 73 -9.08 -15.72 16.05
CA VAL A 73 -8.47 -14.64 15.27
C VAL A 73 -6.97 -14.92 15.15
N GLN A 74 -6.50 -15.02 13.91
CA GLN A 74 -5.09 -15.13 13.58
C GLN A 74 -4.58 -13.78 13.08
N THR A 75 -3.59 -13.24 13.77
CA THR A 75 -2.89 -12.04 13.34
C THR A 75 -1.65 -12.41 12.54
N PHE A 76 -1.43 -11.73 11.42
CA PHE A 76 -0.22 -11.90 10.64
C PHE A 76 0.25 -10.57 10.06
N GLU A 77 1.56 -10.48 9.89
CA GLU A 77 2.24 -9.32 9.32
C GLU A 77 3.18 -9.79 8.22
N ARG A 78 3.27 -9.02 7.14
CA ARG A 78 4.24 -9.27 6.08
C ARG A 78 4.72 -7.99 5.42
N PRO A 79 6.00 -7.93 5.00
CA PRO A 79 6.49 -6.83 4.20
C PRO A 79 5.81 -6.84 2.82
N LEU A 80 5.63 -5.67 2.25
CA LEU A 80 5.15 -5.47 0.90
C LEU A 80 6.17 -4.70 0.06
N VAL A 81 6.11 -4.95 -1.24
CA VAL A 81 6.76 -4.13 -2.27
C VAL A 81 5.69 -3.68 -3.25
N PHE A 82 5.75 -2.42 -3.68
CA PHE A 82 4.82 -1.83 -4.63
C PHE A 82 5.54 -1.50 -5.93
N SER A 83 4.86 -1.75 -7.04
CA SER A 83 5.28 -1.34 -8.38
C SER A 83 5.39 0.20 -8.49
N SER A 84 6.22 0.69 -9.41
CA SER A 84 6.38 2.14 -9.60
C SER A 84 5.06 2.77 -10.03
N SER A 85 4.28 2.05 -10.83
CA SER A 85 2.95 2.46 -11.28
C SER A 85 1.94 2.57 -10.13
N ALA A 86 1.87 1.60 -9.22
CA ALA A 86 1.01 1.68 -8.04
C ALA A 86 1.40 2.83 -7.12
N MET A 87 2.69 3.01 -6.88
CA MET A 87 3.23 4.13 -6.11
C MET A 87 2.78 5.47 -6.69
N LYS A 88 3.01 5.69 -8.00
CA LYS A 88 2.60 6.90 -8.70
C LYS A 88 1.09 7.15 -8.55
N ASN A 89 0.26 6.14 -8.86
CA ASN A 89 -1.19 6.25 -8.80
C ASN A 89 -1.69 6.60 -7.39
N ALA A 90 -1.08 6.02 -6.36
CA ALA A 90 -1.46 6.28 -4.97
C ALA A 90 -1.18 7.72 -4.56
N PHE A 91 0.01 8.25 -4.87
CA PHE A 91 0.35 9.63 -4.53
C PHE A 91 -0.41 10.66 -5.38
N GLU A 92 -0.72 10.37 -6.65
CA GLU A 92 -1.63 11.20 -7.46
C GLU A 92 -3.04 11.26 -6.84
N ALA A 93 -3.55 10.13 -6.32
CA ALA A 93 -4.84 10.08 -5.63
C ALA A 93 -4.84 10.88 -4.32
N VAL A 94 -3.74 10.84 -3.54
CA VAL A 94 -3.57 11.69 -2.34
C VAL A 94 -3.60 13.17 -2.71
N HIS A 95 -2.86 13.58 -3.76
CA HIS A 95 -2.89 14.95 -4.23
C HIS A 95 -4.30 15.37 -4.67
N PHE A 96 -5.05 14.49 -5.34
CA PHE A 96 -6.46 14.75 -5.69
C PHE A 96 -7.34 14.92 -4.44
N ILE A 97 -7.21 14.05 -3.43
CA ILE A 97 -7.97 14.18 -2.17
C ILE A 97 -7.68 15.54 -1.51
N ARG A 98 -6.40 15.93 -1.43
CA ARG A 98 -5.97 17.19 -0.80
C ARG A 98 -6.50 18.44 -1.52
N SER A 99 -6.55 18.40 -2.85
CA SER A 99 -7.00 19.52 -3.68
C SER A 99 -8.51 19.55 -3.91
N SER A 100 -9.21 18.45 -3.64
CA SER A 100 -10.66 18.35 -3.81
C SER A 100 -11.42 19.04 -2.68
N SER A 101 -12.55 19.66 -3.04
CA SER A 101 -13.55 20.14 -2.07
C SER A 101 -14.57 19.06 -1.68
N GLU A 102 -14.53 17.91 -2.36
CA GLU A 102 -15.43 16.78 -2.11
C GLU A 102 -14.95 15.96 -0.90
N PRO A 103 -15.79 15.74 0.13
CA PRO A 103 -15.42 14.94 1.28
C PRO A 103 -15.22 13.47 0.89
N CYS A 104 -14.32 12.75 1.58
CA CYS A 104 -14.19 11.31 1.37
C CYS A 104 -15.48 10.56 1.73
N ALA A 105 -16.15 10.93 2.83
CA ALA A 105 -17.39 10.27 3.22
C ALA A 105 -18.56 10.81 2.39
N SER A 106 -19.24 9.93 1.66
CA SER A 106 -20.46 10.28 0.94
C SER A 106 -21.55 10.73 1.92
N LYS A 107 -22.38 11.67 1.47
CA LYS A 107 -23.59 12.13 2.18
C LYS A 107 -24.86 11.41 1.72
N ALA A 108 -24.73 10.47 0.78
CA ALA A 108 -25.85 9.68 0.28
C ALA A 108 -26.52 8.90 1.42
N LYS A 109 -27.85 8.81 1.34
CA LYS A 109 -28.66 8.04 2.30
C LYS A 109 -28.86 6.62 1.78
N ASN A 110 -29.12 5.68 2.69
CA ASN A 110 -29.41 4.28 2.38
C ASN A 110 -28.24 3.54 1.68
N ILE A 111 -27.01 3.90 2.02
CA ILE A 111 -25.82 3.15 1.59
C ILE A 111 -25.69 1.92 2.47
N ALA A 112 -25.50 0.75 1.85
CA ALA A 112 -25.18 -0.48 2.55
C ALA A 112 -23.87 -0.34 3.34
N ASP A 113 -23.75 -1.07 4.44
CA ASP A 113 -22.45 -1.16 5.12
C ASP A 113 -21.50 -2.02 4.26
N THR A 114 -20.39 -1.42 3.87
CA THR A 114 -19.34 -2.05 3.06
C THR A 114 -18.02 -2.13 3.85
N GLY A 115 -18.06 -1.82 5.15
CA GLY A 115 -16.89 -1.70 6.01
C GLY A 115 -16.39 -0.27 6.15
N THR A 116 -15.87 0.05 7.33
CA THR A 116 -15.22 1.32 7.61
C THR A 116 -13.80 1.32 7.04
N LYS A 117 -13.50 2.34 6.25
CA LYS A 117 -12.19 2.55 5.61
C LYS A 117 -11.61 3.84 6.17
N THR A 118 -10.35 3.79 6.58
CA THR A 118 -9.60 4.97 7.00
C THR A 118 -8.36 5.09 6.12
N LEU A 119 -8.32 6.18 5.33
CA LEU A 119 -7.15 6.61 4.59
C LEU A 119 -6.40 7.64 5.42
N ALA A 120 -5.11 7.47 5.57
CA ALA A 120 -4.21 8.45 6.16
C ALA A 120 -2.97 8.62 5.28
N TYR A 121 -2.47 9.84 5.15
CA TYR A 121 -1.28 10.13 4.38
C TYR A 121 -0.43 11.18 5.09
N ARG A 122 0.88 11.11 4.86
CA ARG A 122 1.89 12.07 5.33
C ARG A 122 2.94 12.21 4.25
N ASP A 123 3.28 13.43 3.91
CA ASP A 123 4.33 13.77 2.95
C ASP A 123 4.92 15.16 3.29
N ALA A 124 5.72 15.70 2.37
CA ALA A 124 6.32 17.04 2.47
C ALA A 124 5.28 18.18 2.55
N GLU A 125 4.10 17.97 1.98
CA GLU A 125 2.99 18.92 1.90
C GLU A 125 2.10 18.85 3.16
N GLY A 126 2.35 17.87 4.04
CA GLY A 126 1.74 17.70 5.34
C GLY A 126 1.02 16.36 5.50
N GLU A 127 0.20 16.26 6.54
CA GLU A 127 -0.56 15.07 6.87
C GLU A 127 -2.07 15.29 6.67
N GLY A 128 -2.79 14.19 6.43
CA GLY A 128 -4.25 14.19 6.34
C GLY A 128 -4.81 12.80 6.56
N ALA A 129 -6.09 12.74 6.93
CA ALA A 129 -6.80 11.48 7.06
C ALA A 129 -8.29 11.67 6.78
N CYS A 130 -8.93 10.62 6.28
CA CYS A 130 -10.37 10.57 6.17
C CYS A 130 -10.89 9.16 6.43
N THR A 131 -12.06 9.08 7.07
CA THR A 131 -12.75 7.82 7.38
C THR A 131 -14.12 7.80 6.73
N PHE A 132 -14.47 6.70 6.08
CA PHE A 132 -15.70 6.57 5.30
C PHE A 132 -16.15 5.11 5.20
N ASN A 133 -17.47 4.89 5.09
CA ASN A 133 -18.02 3.60 4.66
C ASN A 133 -18.02 3.51 3.13
N PHE A 134 -18.55 4.55 2.47
CA PHE A 134 -18.64 4.72 1.03
C PHE A 134 -18.15 6.11 0.63
N SER A 135 -17.56 6.22 -0.56
CA SER A 135 -16.99 7.46 -1.08
C SER A 135 -17.39 7.68 -2.54
N GLU A 136 -17.66 8.94 -2.88
CA GLU A 136 -17.77 9.41 -4.27
C GLU A 136 -16.51 10.21 -4.68
N ASN A 137 -15.65 10.56 -3.72
CA ASN A 137 -14.37 11.23 -3.98
C ASN A 137 -13.45 10.28 -4.76
N LYS A 138 -13.13 10.65 -6.00
CA LYS A 138 -12.37 9.81 -6.92
C LYS A 138 -11.01 9.36 -6.40
N GLY A 139 -10.30 10.20 -5.65
CA GLY A 139 -9.02 9.82 -5.07
C GLY A 139 -9.18 8.80 -3.94
N ALA A 140 -10.22 8.95 -3.11
CA ALA A 140 -10.53 7.98 -2.06
C ALA A 140 -11.00 6.63 -2.65
N VAL A 141 -11.79 6.65 -3.72
CA VAL A 141 -12.17 5.45 -4.48
C VAL A 141 -10.95 4.77 -5.07
N GLN A 142 -10.08 5.51 -5.76
CA GLN A 142 -8.87 4.97 -6.38
C GLN A 142 -7.92 4.32 -5.35
N LEU A 143 -7.71 4.95 -4.19
CA LEU A 143 -6.92 4.34 -3.12
C LEU A 143 -7.60 3.11 -2.54
N THR A 144 -8.93 3.13 -2.38
CA THR A 144 -9.68 1.97 -1.90
C THR A 144 -9.52 0.78 -2.86
N ASP A 145 -9.73 1.00 -4.15
CA ASP A 145 -9.61 -0.05 -5.17
C ASP A 145 -8.19 -0.62 -5.23
N LEU A 146 -7.18 0.25 -5.15
CA LEU A 146 -5.78 -0.16 -5.09
C LEU A 146 -5.50 -1.06 -3.87
N PHE A 147 -5.83 -0.60 -2.67
CA PHE A 147 -5.50 -1.33 -1.44
C PHE A 147 -6.35 -2.59 -1.25
N GLN A 148 -7.62 -2.58 -1.65
CA GLN A 148 -8.46 -3.79 -1.65
C GLN A 148 -8.00 -4.79 -2.71
N GLY A 149 -7.55 -4.34 -3.88
CA GLY A 149 -7.00 -5.25 -4.89
C GLY A 149 -5.66 -5.88 -4.50
N ILE A 150 -4.85 -5.16 -3.73
CA ILE A 150 -3.64 -5.70 -3.10
C ILE A 150 -4.03 -6.73 -2.04
N GLU A 151 -4.98 -6.41 -1.15
CA GLU A 151 -5.45 -7.34 -0.11
C GLU A 151 -5.99 -8.65 -0.70
N LEU A 152 -6.81 -8.56 -1.76
CA LEU A 152 -7.30 -9.72 -2.49
C LEU A 152 -6.15 -10.61 -2.97
N THR A 153 -5.12 -10.04 -3.58
CA THR A 153 -3.94 -10.81 -4.01
C THR A 153 -3.25 -11.52 -2.85
N LEU A 154 -3.12 -10.85 -1.69
CA LEU A 154 -2.48 -11.43 -0.51
C LEU A 154 -3.30 -12.60 0.05
N GLU A 155 -4.62 -12.48 0.06
CA GLU A 155 -5.54 -13.53 0.48
C GLU A 155 -5.55 -14.74 -0.46
N GLU A 156 -5.63 -14.50 -1.77
CA GLU A 156 -5.49 -15.55 -2.79
C GLU A 156 -4.14 -16.26 -2.66
N GLY A 157 -3.06 -15.51 -2.43
CA GLY A 157 -1.74 -16.07 -2.18
C GLY A 157 -1.66 -16.96 -0.93
N ARG A 158 -2.38 -16.59 0.13
CA ARG A 158 -2.50 -17.37 1.38
C ARG A 158 -3.31 -18.64 1.16
N ALA A 159 -4.43 -18.55 0.45
CA ALA A 159 -5.28 -19.68 0.09
C ALA A 159 -4.55 -20.67 -0.83
N LEU A 160 -3.85 -20.17 -1.84
CA LEU A 160 -2.97 -20.97 -2.71
C LEU A 160 -1.89 -21.71 -1.93
N ALA A 161 -1.19 -21.04 -1.01
CA ALA A 161 -0.16 -21.67 -0.19
C ALA A 161 -0.74 -22.76 0.72
N PHE A 162 -1.91 -22.52 1.31
CA PHE A 162 -2.61 -23.51 2.12
C PHE A 162 -3.00 -24.74 1.29
N LYS A 163 -3.64 -24.54 0.14
CA LYS A 163 -4.09 -25.62 -0.75
C LYS A 163 -2.92 -26.39 -1.35
N HIS A 164 -1.84 -25.70 -1.73
CA HIS A 164 -0.63 -26.35 -2.22
C HIS A 164 -0.07 -27.34 -1.19
N ARG A 165 -0.13 -26.99 0.10
CA ARG A 165 0.37 -27.84 1.18
C ARG A 165 -0.62 -28.93 1.64
N PHE A 166 -1.92 -28.65 1.66
CA PHE A 166 -2.89 -29.50 2.36
C PHE A 166 -4.08 -29.98 1.50
N ASP A 167 -4.37 -29.33 0.37
CA ASP A 167 -5.52 -29.61 -0.49
C ASP A 167 -5.15 -29.41 -1.98
N ARG A 168 -4.37 -30.37 -2.49
CA ARG A 168 -3.88 -30.33 -3.89
C ARG A 168 -5.01 -30.45 -4.91
N LEU A 169 -6.13 -31.08 -4.55
CA LEU A 169 -7.29 -31.23 -5.42
C LEU A 169 -8.04 -29.91 -5.61
N GLY A 170 -8.16 -29.10 -4.55
CA GLY A 170 -8.76 -27.77 -4.60
C GLY A 170 -7.87 -26.70 -5.24
N LEU A 171 -6.57 -26.95 -5.43
CA LEU A 171 -5.62 -25.93 -5.89
C LEU A 171 -5.91 -25.39 -7.28
N ASP A 172 -6.45 -26.21 -8.20
CA ASP A 172 -6.75 -25.75 -9.56
C ASP A 172 -7.91 -24.75 -9.61
N ALA A 173 -8.92 -24.93 -8.76
CA ALA A 173 -10.04 -24.00 -8.65
C ALA A 173 -9.58 -22.65 -8.06
N GLU A 174 -8.74 -22.70 -7.03
CA GLU A 174 -8.15 -21.50 -6.43
C GLU A 174 -7.25 -20.74 -7.42
N MET A 175 -6.40 -21.46 -8.16
CA MET A 175 -5.56 -20.85 -9.19
C MET A 175 -6.40 -20.17 -10.28
N GLU A 176 -7.54 -20.75 -10.65
CA GLU A 176 -8.44 -20.13 -11.62
C GLU A 176 -9.13 -18.88 -11.06
N ALA A 177 -9.48 -18.87 -9.77
CA ALA A 177 -10.02 -17.69 -9.10
C ALA A 177 -9.04 -16.51 -9.18
N LEU A 178 -7.76 -16.74 -8.83
CA LEU A 178 -6.72 -15.74 -8.95
C LEU A 178 -6.51 -15.28 -10.41
N VAL A 179 -6.42 -16.21 -11.36
CA VAL A 179 -6.26 -15.86 -12.79
C VAL A 179 -7.42 -14.97 -13.28
N THR A 180 -8.64 -15.27 -12.87
CA THR A 180 -9.83 -14.47 -13.19
C THR A 180 -9.75 -13.09 -12.53
N ALA A 181 -9.38 -13.03 -11.25
CA ALA A 181 -9.21 -11.77 -10.53
C ALA A 181 -8.15 -10.85 -11.16
N VAL A 182 -7.06 -11.43 -11.66
CA VAL A 182 -6.03 -10.67 -12.39
C VAL A 182 -6.56 -10.17 -13.73
N ALA A 183 -7.27 -11.02 -14.48
CA ALA A 183 -7.85 -10.64 -15.77
C ALA A 183 -8.89 -9.51 -15.63
N ASP A 184 -9.65 -9.51 -14.54
CA ASP A 184 -10.64 -8.48 -14.21
C ASP A 184 -10.02 -7.19 -13.64
N GLY A 185 -8.70 -7.17 -13.40
CA GLY A 185 -8.01 -6.04 -12.76
C GLY A 185 -8.30 -5.90 -11.26
N ARG A 186 -8.88 -6.92 -10.63
CA ARG A 186 -9.21 -6.94 -9.20
C ARG A 186 -8.02 -7.36 -8.33
N ALA A 187 -7.19 -8.29 -8.81
CA ALA A 187 -5.97 -8.71 -8.10
C ALA A 187 -4.77 -7.89 -8.59
N LEU A 188 -4.14 -7.16 -7.68
CA LEU A 188 -3.02 -6.23 -7.96
C LEU A 188 -1.73 -6.67 -7.27
N GLU A 189 -0.59 -6.13 -7.69
CA GLU A 189 0.71 -6.34 -7.03
C GLU A 189 1.11 -7.81 -6.81
N LEU A 190 0.94 -8.65 -7.85
CA LEU A 190 1.26 -10.09 -7.86
C LEU A 190 2.67 -10.43 -7.36
N GLY A 191 3.61 -9.48 -7.44
CA GLY A 191 4.96 -9.63 -6.89
C GLY A 191 4.97 -10.04 -5.41
N ASN A 192 3.97 -9.61 -4.63
CA ASN A 192 3.86 -9.93 -3.19
C ASN A 192 3.47 -11.39 -2.88
N ILE A 193 3.10 -12.17 -3.90
CA ILE A 193 2.83 -13.61 -3.80
C ILE A 193 3.74 -14.46 -4.69
N ALA A 194 4.77 -13.86 -5.29
CA ALA A 194 5.72 -14.55 -6.16
C ALA A 194 6.37 -15.80 -5.52
N PRO A 195 6.71 -15.84 -4.21
CA PRO A 195 7.22 -17.06 -3.60
C PRO A 195 6.24 -18.25 -3.70
N THR A 196 4.95 -18.02 -3.45
CA THR A 196 3.90 -19.04 -3.55
C THR A 196 3.75 -19.50 -4.99
N LEU A 197 3.67 -18.57 -5.95
CA LEU A 197 3.55 -18.90 -7.37
C LEU A 197 4.76 -19.70 -7.86
N ARG A 198 5.99 -19.36 -7.42
CA ARG A 198 7.21 -20.11 -7.75
C ARG A 198 7.17 -21.53 -7.21
N SER A 199 6.71 -21.70 -5.97
CA SER A 199 6.58 -23.02 -5.35
C SER A 199 5.60 -23.91 -6.13
N ILE A 200 4.46 -23.35 -6.55
CA ILE A 200 3.45 -24.08 -7.33
C ILE A 200 3.97 -24.40 -8.74
N ALA A 201 4.59 -23.45 -9.45
CA ALA A 201 5.10 -23.68 -10.80
C ALA A 201 6.19 -24.79 -10.83
N GLY A 202 7.02 -24.83 -9.80
CA GLY A 202 8.12 -25.78 -9.66
C GLY A 202 7.73 -27.19 -9.21
N ASP A 203 6.54 -27.40 -8.66
CA ASP A 203 6.11 -28.69 -8.12
C ASP A 203 5.65 -29.65 -9.22
N THR A 204 6.48 -30.63 -9.57
CA THR A 204 6.23 -31.60 -10.63
C THR A 204 5.11 -32.59 -10.34
N GLU A 205 4.71 -32.72 -9.08
CA GLU A 205 3.63 -33.62 -8.64
C GLU A 205 2.24 -32.97 -8.84
N LEU A 206 2.18 -31.69 -9.21
CA LEU A 206 0.92 -30.98 -9.54
C LEU A 206 0.50 -31.17 -11.00
N ILE A 207 -0.81 -31.01 -11.23
CA ILE A 207 -1.41 -30.94 -12.56
C ILE A 207 -0.72 -29.83 -13.38
N GLN A 208 -0.29 -30.18 -14.60
CA GLN A 208 0.49 -29.28 -15.46
C GLN A 208 -0.17 -27.92 -15.67
N ARG A 209 -1.49 -27.86 -15.84
CA ARG A 209 -2.24 -26.61 -16.02
C ARG A 209 -2.05 -25.62 -14.87
N VAL A 210 -2.09 -26.10 -13.62
CA VAL A 210 -1.91 -25.25 -12.43
C VAL A 210 -0.52 -24.63 -12.43
N ARG A 211 0.49 -25.44 -12.75
CA ARG A 211 1.89 -25.01 -12.82
C ARG A 211 2.11 -23.96 -13.92
N LEU A 212 1.54 -24.18 -15.10
CA LEU A 212 1.63 -23.26 -16.23
C LEU A 212 0.94 -21.93 -15.93
N ARG A 213 -0.23 -21.95 -15.27
CA ARG A 213 -0.93 -20.74 -14.82
C ARG A 213 -0.09 -19.96 -13.81
N ALA A 214 0.48 -20.63 -12.80
CA ALA A 214 1.36 -20.00 -11.82
C ALA A 214 2.60 -19.36 -12.49
N GLY A 215 3.20 -20.05 -13.46
CA GLY A 215 4.30 -19.51 -14.28
C GLY A 215 3.90 -18.24 -15.02
N LYS A 216 2.75 -18.24 -15.70
CA LYS A 216 2.26 -17.05 -16.41
C LYS A 216 2.02 -15.85 -15.48
N LEU A 217 1.47 -16.09 -14.28
CA LEU A 217 1.28 -15.03 -13.28
C LEU A 217 2.61 -14.47 -12.76
N LEU A 218 3.65 -15.29 -12.65
CA LEU A 218 5.01 -14.83 -12.31
C LEU A 218 5.60 -13.93 -13.39
N ASP A 219 5.45 -14.32 -14.65
CA ASP A 219 5.94 -13.52 -15.78
C ASP A 219 5.26 -12.15 -15.79
N GLN A 220 3.94 -12.11 -15.52
CA GLN A 220 3.18 -10.87 -15.37
C GLN A 220 3.66 -10.02 -14.18
N ALA A 221 3.93 -10.65 -13.03
CA ALA A 221 4.45 -9.97 -11.85
C ALA A 221 5.83 -9.32 -12.10
N GLN A 222 6.65 -9.91 -12.97
CA GLN A 222 7.97 -9.38 -13.34
C GLN A 222 7.91 -8.31 -14.43
N ALA A 223 6.88 -8.36 -15.28
CA ALA A 223 6.67 -7.39 -16.36
C ALA A 223 5.99 -6.08 -15.88
N ALA A 224 5.40 -6.08 -14.68
CA ALA A 224 4.78 -4.90 -14.10
C ALA A 224 5.87 -3.86 -13.70
N PRO A 225 5.81 -2.62 -14.23
CA PRO A 225 6.77 -1.55 -13.94
C PRO A 225 6.54 -0.83 -12.60
#